data_AF-A0A0F9JH32-F1
#
_entry.id   AF-A0A0F9JH32-F1
#
_cell.length_a   1.000
_cell.length_b   1.000
_cell.length_c   1.000
_cell.angle_alpha   90.00
_cell.angle_beta   90.00
_cell.angle_gamma   90.00
#
_symmetry.space_group_name_H-M   'P 1'
#
loop_
_entity.id
_entity.type
_entity.pdbx_description
1 polymer ?
#
loop_
_entity_poly.entity_id
_entity_poly.type
_entity_poly.pdbx_seq_one_letter_code
_entity_poly.pdbx_strand_id
1 'polypeptide(L)'
;MWFKNQDGVALMMTLMVSAIALAVMASLMYIMVSGTRISGLNKRFTTALEAGRGGQAVVLEYIGTRGLPDADFMNAISFDSSGTSDTCLDDKLNKATAKWDAACDPLVTIDTSDDQTYDYKFELAAYTIYTKIVNTIEGNTSAGGRSQQWVTTGVVTAGGGGAGGGGSIEVVPVPYLYTIELDARKGTRADAEKAKLSVLYQY
;
A
#
# COMPACT_ATOMS: atom_id res chain seq x y z
N MET A 1 -11.55 -50.26 67.46
CA MET A 1 -10.24 -49.90 66.85
C MET A 1 -10.33 -50.09 65.33
N TRP A 2 -10.92 -49.15 64.56
CA TRP A 2 -11.16 -49.30 63.11
C TRP A 2 -11.19 -47.96 62.33
N PHE A 3 -10.30 -47.00 62.61
CA PHE A 3 -10.31 -45.69 61.91
C PHE A 3 -9.02 -45.29 61.19
N LYS A 4 -8.11 -46.22 60.87
CA LYS A 4 -6.80 -45.90 60.25
C LYS A 4 -6.76 -45.88 58.71
N ASN A 5 -7.87 -46.13 58.01
CA ASN A 5 -7.86 -46.34 56.55
C ASN A 5 -8.61 -45.27 55.72
N GLN A 6 -9.06 -44.17 56.34
CA GLN A 6 -9.72 -43.07 55.61
C GLN A 6 -8.76 -41.95 55.21
N ASP A 7 -7.58 -41.88 55.83
CA ASP A 7 -6.58 -40.82 55.60
C ASP A 7 -5.96 -40.89 54.19
N GLY A 8 -5.82 -42.09 53.62
CA GLY A 8 -5.30 -42.27 52.26
C GLY A 8 -6.27 -41.85 51.16
N VAL A 9 -7.57 -42.07 51.38
CA VAL A 9 -8.63 -41.65 50.43
C VAL A 9 -8.77 -40.13 50.44
N ALA A 10 -8.67 -39.50 51.61
CA ALA A 10 -8.63 -38.05 51.74
C ALA A 10 -7.46 -37.45 50.95
N LEU A 11 -6.27 -38.05 51.04
CA LEU A 11 -5.08 -37.58 50.32
C LEU A 11 -5.25 -37.71 48.79
N MET A 12 -5.78 -38.83 48.27
CA MET A 12 -6.07 -38.96 46.84
C MET A 12 -7.11 -37.94 46.36
N MET A 13 -8.18 -37.71 47.12
CA MET A 13 -9.20 -36.72 46.75
C MET A 13 -8.62 -35.31 46.70
N THR A 14 -7.77 -34.94 47.67
CA THR A 14 -7.10 -33.63 47.64
C THR A 14 -6.13 -33.50 46.45
N LEU A 15 -5.49 -34.59 46.04
CA LEU A 15 -4.59 -34.61 44.89
C LEU A 15 -5.38 -34.52 43.57
N MET A 16 -6.52 -35.20 43.45
CA MET A 16 -7.38 -35.07 42.26
C MET A 16 -7.96 -33.66 42.14
N VAL A 17 -8.41 -33.07 43.25
CA VAL A 17 -8.93 -31.70 43.25
C VAL A 17 -7.82 -30.68 42.95
N SER A 18 -6.62 -30.86 43.49
CA SER A 18 -5.48 -29.98 43.19
C SER A 18 -5.02 -30.10 41.74
N ALA A 19 -5.03 -31.30 41.17
CA ALA A 19 -4.72 -31.52 39.76
C ALA A 19 -5.72 -30.82 38.82
N ILE A 20 -7.02 -30.90 39.13
CA ILE A 20 -8.06 -30.19 38.35
C ILE A 20 -7.89 -28.68 38.48
N ALA A 21 -7.62 -28.17 39.69
CA ALA A 21 -7.39 -26.75 39.92
C ALA A 21 -6.19 -26.22 39.10
N LEU A 22 -5.08 -26.97 39.08
CA LEU A 22 -3.90 -26.64 38.27
C LEU A 22 -4.21 -26.66 36.77
N ALA A 23 -4.96 -27.66 36.29
CA ALA A 23 -5.35 -27.76 34.89
C ALA A 23 -6.20 -26.56 34.43
N VAL A 24 -7.14 -26.10 35.27
CA VAL A 24 -7.95 -24.91 34.99
C VAL A 24 -7.09 -23.65 34.96
N MET A 25 -6.19 -23.47 35.93
CA MET A 25 -5.30 -22.30 35.97
C MET A 25 -4.36 -22.26 34.77
N ALA A 26 -3.79 -23.41 34.37
CA ALA A 26 -2.96 -23.51 33.17
C ALA A 26 -3.75 -23.16 31.90
N SER A 27 -5.00 -23.62 31.80
CA SER A 27 -5.87 -23.33 30.66
C SER A 27 -6.18 -21.83 30.54
N LEU A 28 -6.50 -21.17 31.66
CA LEU A 28 -6.74 -19.72 31.70
C LEU A 28 -5.50 -18.92 31.32
N MET A 29 -4.33 -19.32 31.83
CA MET A 29 -3.07 -18.68 31.50
C MET A 29 -2.76 -18.81 30.00
N TYR A 30 -3.00 -19.99 29.41
CA TYR A 30 -2.80 -20.22 27.97
C TYR A 30 -3.66 -19.29 27.10
N ILE A 31 -4.94 -19.13 27.45
CA ILE A 31 -5.85 -18.25 26.72
C ILE A 31 -5.41 -16.79 26.86
N MET A 32 -5.03 -16.34 28.05
CA MET A 32 -4.56 -14.97 28.29
C MET A 32 -3.28 -14.65 27.51
N VAL A 33 -2.28 -15.55 27.53
CA VAL A 33 -1.03 -15.35 26.79
C VAL A 33 -1.29 -15.32 25.28
N SER A 34 -2.18 -16.17 24.79
CA SER A 34 -2.58 -16.16 23.38
C SER A 34 -3.27 -14.85 22.99
N GLY A 35 -4.18 -14.34 23.84
CA GLY A 35 -4.88 -13.07 23.62
C GLY A 35 -3.95 -11.86 23.59
N THR A 36 -2.98 -11.78 24.52
CA THR A 36 -2.00 -10.68 24.56
C THR A 36 -1.09 -10.67 23.33
N ARG A 37 -0.64 -11.84 22.85
CA ARG A 37 0.15 -11.94 21.62
C ARG A 37 -0.62 -11.49 20.39
N ILE A 38 -1.87 -11.94 20.23
CA ILE A 38 -2.73 -11.55 19.10
C ILE A 38 -2.99 -10.04 19.13
N SER A 39 -3.29 -9.47 20.31
CA SER A 39 -3.51 -8.03 20.45
C SER A 39 -2.26 -7.21 20.09
N GLY A 40 -1.08 -7.68 20.47
CA GLY A 40 0.18 -7.02 20.12
C GLY A 40 0.44 -7.03 18.61
N LEU A 41 0.19 -8.15 17.95
CA LEU A 41 0.31 -8.28 16.50
C LEU A 41 -0.69 -7.36 15.77
N ASN A 42 -1.95 -7.34 16.23
CA ASN A 42 -2.98 -6.51 15.61
C ASN A 42 -2.64 -5.01 15.70
N LYS A 43 -2.11 -4.56 16.84
CA LYS A 43 -1.67 -3.16 17.01
C LYS A 43 -0.58 -2.79 15.99
N ARG A 44 0.43 -3.64 15.85
CA ARG A 44 1.56 -3.42 14.92
C ARG A 44 1.11 -3.42 13.46
N PHE A 45 0.23 -4.34 13.09
CA PHE A 45 -0.35 -4.38 11.74
C PHE A 45 -1.19 -3.13 11.46
N THR A 46 -2.04 -2.72 12.42
CA THR A 46 -2.88 -1.53 12.26
C THR A 46 -2.04 -0.27 12.11
N THR A 47 -0.96 -0.10 12.88
CA THR A 47 -0.09 1.07 12.73
C THR A 47 0.65 1.09 11.40
N ALA A 48 1.11 -0.08 10.91
CA ALA A 48 1.71 -0.19 9.58
C ALA A 48 0.68 0.09 8.46
N LEU A 49 -0.56 -0.37 8.64
CA LEU A 49 -1.66 -0.13 7.71
C LEU A 49 -2.03 1.35 7.63
N GLU A 50 -2.14 2.04 8.76
CA GLU A 50 -2.41 3.48 8.80
C GLU A 50 -1.26 4.28 8.18
N ALA A 51 0.00 3.88 8.41
CA ALA A 51 1.14 4.46 7.71
C ALA A 51 1.04 4.25 6.18
N GLY A 52 0.65 3.06 5.75
CA GLY A 52 0.43 2.75 4.33
C GLY A 52 -0.74 3.54 3.72
N ARG A 53 -1.82 3.80 4.46
CA ARG A 53 -2.92 4.67 4.04
C ARG A 53 -2.48 6.13 3.91
N GLY A 54 -1.67 6.63 4.84
CA GLY A 54 -1.04 7.94 4.72
C GLY A 54 -0.11 8.01 3.50
N GLY A 55 0.67 6.96 3.28
CA GLY A 55 1.52 6.81 2.09
C GLY A 55 0.74 6.81 0.79
N GLN A 56 -0.41 6.14 0.75
CA GLN A 56 -1.30 6.17 -0.41
C GLN A 56 -1.67 7.61 -0.79
N ALA A 57 -2.05 8.46 0.17
CA ALA A 57 -2.40 9.85 -0.15
C ALA A 57 -1.24 10.61 -0.83
N VAL A 58 0.00 10.40 -0.36
CA VAL A 58 1.22 10.97 -0.95
C VAL A 58 1.43 10.46 -2.37
N VAL A 59 1.26 9.16 -2.59
CA VAL A 59 1.41 8.52 -3.90
C VAL A 59 0.37 9.03 -4.90
N LEU A 60 -0.88 9.21 -4.45
CA LEU A 60 -1.94 9.71 -5.30
C LEU A 60 -1.69 11.17 -5.71
N GLU A 61 -1.16 11.99 -4.82
CA GLU A 61 -0.71 13.36 -5.14
C GLU A 61 0.44 13.34 -6.15
N TYR A 62 1.41 12.43 -5.97
CA TYR A 62 2.53 12.25 -6.91
C TYR A 62 2.06 11.89 -8.33
N ILE A 63 1.10 10.95 -8.44
CA ILE A 63 0.52 10.55 -9.72
C ILE A 63 -0.37 11.66 -10.29
N GLY A 64 -1.16 12.34 -9.45
CA GLY A 64 -1.99 13.47 -9.84
C GLY A 64 -1.19 14.64 -10.42
N THR A 65 0.02 14.86 -9.90
CA THR A 65 0.98 15.86 -10.42
C THR A 65 1.87 15.32 -11.54
N ARG A 66 1.63 14.09 -12.01
CA ARG A 66 2.40 13.41 -13.07
C ARG A 66 3.90 13.39 -12.81
N GLY A 67 4.27 13.16 -11.55
CA GLY A 67 5.68 13.10 -11.16
C GLY A 67 6.39 14.45 -11.05
N LEU A 68 5.64 15.56 -11.08
CA LEU A 68 6.12 16.91 -10.80
C LEU A 68 5.51 17.50 -9.51
N PRO A 69 5.63 16.82 -8.37
CA PRO A 69 5.20 17.36 -7.08
C PRO A 69 6.07 18.56 -6.66
N ASP A 70 5.58 19.31 -5.69
CA ASP A 70 6.33 20.43 -5.11
C ASP A 70 7.65 19.97 -4.46
N ALA A 71 8.74 20.70 -4.70
CA ALA A 71 10.07 20.30 -4.24
C ALA A 71 10.20 20.33 -2.70
N ASP A 72 9.50 21.24 -2.02
CA ASP A 72 9.52 21.31 -0.56
C ASP A 72 8.78 20.10 0.03
N PHE A 73 7.68 19.69 -0.60
CA PHE A 73 6.98 18.45 -0.24
C PHE A 73 7.87 17.22 -0.37
N MET A 74 8.59 17.08 -1.48
CA MET A 74 9.47 15.93 -1.73
C MET A 74 10.64 15.85 -0.75
N ASN A 75 11.22 17.00 -0.40
CA ASN A 75 12.26 17.07 0.63
C ASN A 75 11.71 16.74 2.02
N ALA A 76 10.48 17.13 2.34
CA ALA A 76 9.87 16.87 3.65
C ALA A 76 9.60 15.37 3.89
N ILE A 77 9.38 14.59 2.83
CA ILE A 77 9.10 13.14 2.91
C ILE A 77 10.30 12.26 2.56
N SER A 78 11.48 12.85 2.30
CA SER A 78 12.68 12.13 1.86
C SER A 78 12.41 11.21 0.67
N PHE A 79 11.77 11.74 -0.37
CA PHE A 79 11.43 10.96 -1.55
C PHE A 79 12.68 10.48 -2.29
N ASP A 80 12.68 9.22 -2.68
CA ASP A 80 13.77 8.54 -3.36
C ASP A 80 13.22 7.68 -4.52
N SER A 81 13.47 8.11 -5.76
CA SER A 81 13.13 7.37 -6.99
C SER A 81 14.25 6.49 -7.52
N SER A 82 15.29 6.19 -6.73
CA SER A 82 16.39 5.33 -7.17
C SER A 82 15.99 3.90 -7.53
N GLY A 83 14.76 3.48 -7.22
CA GLY A 83 14.27 2.14 -7.52
C GLY A 83 13.96 1.88 -9.00
N THR A 84 13.77 2.94 -9.79
CA THR A 84 13.54 2.83 -11.24
C THR A 84 14.30 3.92 -11.99
N SER A 85 14.48 3.75 -13.30
CA SER A 85 14.97 4.84 -14.15
C SER A 85 13.90 5.91 -14.35
N ASP A 86 14.34 7.16 -14.54
CA ASP A 86 13.45 8.29 -14.85
C ASP A 86 12.60 8.02 -16.11
N THR A 87 13.16 7.32 -17.10
CA THR A 87 12.45 6.91 -18.31
C THR A 87 11.30 5.95 -18.00
N CYS A 88 11.52 5.00 -17.09
CA CYS A 88 10.47 4.07 -16.68
C CYS A 88 9.41 4.75 -15.85
N LEU A 89 9.79 5.68 -14.97
CA LEU A 89 8.83 6.43 -14.17
C LEU A 89 7.95 7.32 -15.06
N ASP A 90 8.55 7.99 -16.05
CA ASP A 90 7.82 8.79 -17.05
C ASP A 90 6.86 7.91 -17.88
N ASP A 91 7.34 6.76 -18.36
CA ASP A 91 6.52 5.80 -19.10
C ASP A 91 5.35 5.27 -18.26
N LYS A 92 5.61 4.91 -17.00
CA LYS A 92 4.59 4.43 -16.05
C LYS A 92 3.52 5.48 -15.77
N LEU A 93 3.90 6.75 -15.71
CA LEU A 93 2.97 7.85 -15.44
C LEU A 93 2.19 8.28 -16.69
N ASN A 94 2.78 8.21 -17.88
CA ASN A 94 2.24 8.87 -19.08
C ASN A 94 1.80 7.93 -20.20
N LYS A 95 2.21 6.66 -20.18
CA LYS A 95 1.91 5.70 -21.25
C LYS A 95 1.14 4.49 -20.71
N ALA A 96 0.37 3.87 -21.59
CA ALA A 96 -0.19 2.54 -21.31
C ALA A 96 0.92 1.52 -21.07
N THR A 97 0.68 0.52 -20.21
CA THR A 97 1.69 -0.51 -19.86
C THR A 97 2.30 -1.23 -21.05
N ALA A 98 1.53 -1.44 -22.13
CA ALA A 98 2.04 -2.05 -23.36
C ALA A 98 3.08 -1.18 -24.12
N LYS A 99 3.20 0.10 -23.77
CA LYS A 99 4.11 1.08 -24.38
C LYS A 99 5.25 1.50 -23.44
N TRP A 100 5.35 0.89 -22.26
CA TRP A 100 6.50 1.13 -21.39
C TRP A 100 7.77 0.58 -22.02
N ASP A 101 8.90 1.20 -21.68
CA ASP A 101 10.21 0.61 -21.97
C ASP A 101 10.29 -0.83 -21.43
N ALA A 102 10.94 -1.71 -22.17
CA ALA A 102 11.05 -3.13 -21.82
C ALA A 102 11.84 -3.38 -20.53
N ALA A 103 12.64 -2.41 -20.07
CA ALA A 103 13.33 -2.45 -18.80
C ALA A 103 12.42 -2.16 -17.60
N CYS A 104 11.21 -1.64 -17.83
CA CYS A 104 10.28 -1.30 -16.74
C CYS A 104 9.61 -2.57 -16.21
N ASP A 105 9.76 -2.84 -14.92
CA ASP A 105 9.17 -4.02 -14.30
C ASP A 105 7.64 -3.86 -14.09
N PRO A 106 6.79 -4.68 -14.74
CA PRO A 106 5.34 -4.67 -14.57
C PRO A 106 4.86 -5.67 -13.49
N LEU A 107 5.76 -6.34 -12.77
CA LEU A 107 5.38 -7.32 -11.75
C LEU A 107 4.78 -6.65 -10.52
N VAL A 108 3.77 -7.29 -9.93
CA VAL A 108 3.09 -6.84 -8.69
C VAL A 108 4.01 -6.93 -7.47
N THR A 109 5.04 -7.77 -7.52
CA THR A 109 5.87 -8.06 -6.36
C THR A 109 6.86 -6.93 -6.08
N ILE A 110 6.89 -6.48 -4.83
CA ILE A 110 7.92 -5.60 -4.27
C ILE A 110 8.82 -6.43 -3.34
N ASP A 111 10.12 -6.40 -3.61
CA ASP A 111 11.19 -6.87 -2.73
C ASP A 111 12.01 -5.68 -2.24
N THR A 112 11.81 -5.30 -0.99
CA THR A 112 12.55 -4.19 -0.34
C THR A 112 14.07 -4.35 -0.27
N SER A 113 14.60 -5.53 -0.59
CA SER A 113 16.05 -5.79 -0.64
C SER A 113 16.65 -5.64 -2.04
N ASP A 114 15.80 -5.53 -3.06
CA ASP A 114 16.18 -5.29 -4.44
C ASP A 114 15.53 -4.00 -4.94
N ASP A 115 16.37 -2.98 -5.13
CA ASP A 115 15.93 -1.66 -5.51
C ASP A 115 15.20 -1.66 -6.87
N GLN A 116 15.42 -2.64 -7.75
CA GLN A 116 14.75 -2.74 -9.05
C GLN A 116 13.28 -3.16 -8.97
N THR A 117 12.81 -3.59 -7.81
CA THR A 117 11.45 -4.16 -7.67
C THR A 117 10.41 -3.13 -7.25
N TYR A 118 10.80 -1.91 -6.91
CA TYR A 118 9.93 -0.79 -6.58
C TYR A 118 10.30 0.44 -7.42
N ASP A 119 9.35 1.35 -7.65
CA ASP A 119 9.65 2.55 -8.45
C ASP A 119 10.26 3.65 -7.58
N TYR A 120 9.68 3.88 -6.41
CA TYR A 120 10.17 4.87 -5.47
C TYR A 120 9.80 4.52 -4.04
N LYS A 121 10.54 5.11 -3.11
CA LYS A 121 10.29 5.02 -1.68
C LYS A 121 10.34 6.39 -1.02
N PHE A 122 9.69 6.50 0.12
CA PHE A 122 9.74 7.70 0.94
C PHE A 122 9.50 7.32 2.40
N GLU A 123 9.85 8.24 3.31
CA GLU A 123 9.73 8.02 4.74
C GLU A 123 8.56 8.80 5.32
N LEU A 124 7.67 8.09 6.02
CA LEU A 124 6.58 8.67 6.78
C LEU A 124 6.74 8.30 8.25
N ALA A 125 7.21 9.27 9.04
CA ALA A 125 7.56 9.11 10.44
C ALA A 125 8.61 7.99 10.66
N ALA A 126 8.17 6.81 11.14
CA ALA A 126 9.05 5.67 11.41
C ALA A 126 8.89 4.53 10.39
N TYR A 127 8.16 4.76 9.30
CA TYR A 127 7.88 3.78 8.28
C TYR A 127 8.46 4.23 6.94
N THR A 128 9.09 3.30 6.24
CA THR A 128 9.47 3.47 4.84
C THR A 128 8.37 2.84 3.99
N ILE A 129 7.86 3.61 3.04
CA ILE A 129 6.81 3.19 2.12
C ILE A 129 7.46 2.97 0.77
N TYR A 130 7.40 1.74 0.30
CA TYR A 130 7.86 1.36 -1.03
C TYR A 130 6.64 1.32 -1.95
N THR A 131 6.74 1.96 -3.10
CA THR A 131 5.64 2.10 -4.04
C THR A 131 6.04 1.58 -5.41
N LYS A 132 5.09 0.96 -6.10
CA LYS A 132 5.23 0.51 -7.47
C LYS A 132 3.96 0.73 -8.26
N ILE A 133 4.09 1.25 -9.47
CA ILE A 133 3.05 1.28 -10.49
C ILE A 133 3.19 0.02 -11.33
N VAL A 134 2.17 -0.84 -11.26
CA VAL A 134 2.13 -2.15 -11.92
C VAL A 134 1.49 -2.04 -13.30
N ASN A 135 0.43 -1.23 -13.40
CA ASN A 135 -0.33 -1.09 -14.63
C ASN A 135 -0.87 0.33 -14.77
N THR A 136 -0.80 0.85 -15.98
CA THR A 136 -1.40 2.11 -16.40
C THR A 136 -2.25 1.87 -17.63
N ILE A 137 -3.53 2.18 -17.53
CA ILE A 137 -4.45 2.25 -18.66
C ILE A 137 -4.57 3.71 -19.06
N GLU A 138 -4.23 4.00 -20.31
CA GLU A 138 -4.22 5.34 -20.88
C GLU A 138 -5.65 5.87 -21.04
N GLY A 139 -5.92 7.05 -20.48
CA GLY A 139 -7.14 7.82 -20.70
C GLY A 139 -7.08 8.69 -21.96
N ASN A 140 -8.06 9.59 -22.14
CA ASN A 140 -8.11 10.51 -23.30
C ASN A 140 -7.72 11.97 -22.98
N THR A 141 -7.29 12.24 -21.75
CA THR A 141 -6.73 13.53 -21.30
C THR A 141 -5.23 13.60 -21.59
N SER A 142 -4.71 14.69 -22.18
CA SER A 142 -3.30 14.73 -22.57
C SER A 142 -2.36 14.97 -21.42
N ALA A 143 -1.21 14.30 -21.53
CA ALA A 143 0.00 14.53 -20.76
C ALA A 143 0.58 15.91 -21.10
N GLY A 144 -0.03 16.96 -20.57
CA GLY A 144 0.54 18.29 -20.50
C GLY A 144 0.79 18.64 -19.05
N GLY A 145 2.05 18.73 -18.63
CA GLY A 145 2.40 19.24 -17.31
C GLY A 145 1.60 20.51 -16.99
N ARG A 146 0.95 20.54 -15.83
CA ARG A 146 0.09 21.64 -15.32
C ARG A 146 -1.03 22.14 -16.25
N SER A 147 -1.22 21.58 -17.44
CA SER A 147 -2.24 22.00 -18.41
C SER A 147 -2.95 20.78 -18.96
N GLN A 148 -4.20 20.59 -18.50
CA GLN A 148 -5.13 19.61 -19.06
C GLN A 148 -5.49 20.01 -20.49
N GLN A 149 -4.61 19.73 -21.43
CA GLN A 149 -4.94 19.77 -22.84
C GLN A 149 -5.57 18.40 -23.19
N TRP A 150 -6.58 18.35 -24.04
CA TRP A 150 -7.23 17.09 -24.43
C TRP A 150 -6.42 16.44 -25.58
N VAL A 151 -6.04 15.16 -25.52
CA VAL A 151 -5.25 14.51 -26.62
C VAL A 151 -6.12 14.29 -27.85
N THR A 152 -7.44 14.33 -27.72
CA THR A 152 -8.33 14.17 -28.86
C THR A 152 -8.31 15.44 -29.72
N THR A 153 -7.34 15.49 -30.61
CA THR A 153 -7.27 16.25 -31.86
C THR A 153 -8.38 15.83 -32.84
N GLY A 154 -9.60 15.74 -32.31
CA GLY A 154 -10.84 15.53 -33.04
C GLY A 154 -11.77 16.73 -32.89
N VAL A 155 -11.24 17.93 -32.61
CA VAL A 155 -12.00 19.16 -32.84
C VAL A 155 -12.02 19.33 -34.35
N VAL A 156 -13.11 18.92 -34.99
CA VAL A 156 -13.42 19.45 -36.31
C VAL A 156 -13.68 20.93 -36.08
N THR A 157 -12.68 21.78 -36.30
CA THR A 157 -12.94 23.18 -36.60
C THR A 157 -13.73 23.14 -37.90
N ALA A 158 -15.05 23.19 -37.77
CA ALA A 158 -15.94 23.23 -38.91
C ALA A 158 -15.55 24.48 -39.73
N GLY A 159 -14.92 24.24 -40.88
CA GLY A 159 -14.78 25.20 -41.96
C GLY A 159 -13.91 26.42 -41.67
N GLY A 160 -12.90 26.60 -42.52
CA GLY A 160 -12.47 27.97 -42.81
C GLY A 160 -13.67 28.78 -43.31
N GLY A 161 -13.83 29.99 -42.75
CA GLY A 161 -14.67 31.04 -43.31
C GLY A 161 -15.93 31.37 -42.52
N GLY A 162 -15.93 32.54 -41.89
CA GLY A 162 -17.16 33.24 -41.51
C GLY A 162 -17.49 33.21 -40.01
N ALA A 163 -17.72 34.39 -39.46
CA ALA A 163 -17.98 34.64 -38.05
C ALA A 163 -19.20 33.89 -37.49
N GLY A 164 -19.05 33.36 -36.26
CA GLY A 164 -20.13 33.08 -35.33
C GLY A 164 -20.80 31.70 -35.45
N GLY A 165 -20.38 30.75 -34.62
CA GLY A 165 -21.18 29.54 -34.31
C GLY A 165 -20.43 28.22 -34.48
N GLY A 166 -19.45 27.94 -33.62
CA GLY A 166 -18.81 26.61 -33.53
C GLY A 166 -19.34 25.85 -32.31
N GLY A 167 -20.31 24.95 -32.51
CA GLY A 167 -20.71 23.99 -31.49
C GLY A 167 -19.58 22.99 -31.27
N SER A 168 -18.87 23.11 -30.15
CA SER A 168 -17.88 22.12 -29.72
C SER A 168 -18.61 20.84 -29.34
N ILE A 169 -18.34 19.74 -30.05
CA ILE A 169 -18.74 18.41 -29.58
C ILE A 169 -17.73 18.02 -28.50
N GLU A 170 -18.16 18.07 -27.24
CA GLU A 170 -17.34 17.64 -26.11
C GLU A 170 -17.15 16.12 -26.17
N VAL A 171 -15.88 15.70 -26.19
CA VAL A 171 -15.52 14.28 -26.11
C VAL A 171 -15.77 13.80 -24.69
N VAL A 172 -16.41 12.65 -24.54
CA VAL A 172 -16.63 12.03 -23.21
C VAL A 172 -15.26 11.73 -22.57
N PRO A 173 -14.99 12.21 -21.35
CA PRO A 173 -13.71 11.96 -20.68
C PRO A 173 -13.55 10.46 -20.37
N VAL A 174 -12.41 9.89 -20.74
CA VAL A 174 -11.96 8.55 -20.37
C VAL A 174 -10.80 8.73 -19.40
N PRO A 175 -10.95 8.31 -18.14
CA PRO A 175 -9.95 8.53 -17.11
C PRO A 175 -8.73 7.64 -17.31
N TYR A 176 -7.60 8.04 -16.75
CA TYR A 176 -6.46 7.15 -16.56
C TYR A 176 -6.74 6.22 -15.38
N LEU A 177 -6.38 4.95 -15.51
CA LEU A 177 -6.44 3.98 -14.41
C LEU A 177 -5.03 3.50 -14.07
N TYR A 178 -4.65 3.62 -12.80
CA TYR A 178 -3.37 3.16 -12.28
C TYR A 178 -3.60 2.05 -11.26
N THR A 179 -2.89 0.94 -11.42
CA THR A 179 -2.78 -0.11 -10.39
C THR A 179 -1.46 0.07 -9.67
N ILE A 180 -1.53 0.30 -8.36
CA ILE A 180 -0.41 0.69 -7.53
C ILE A 180 -0.29 -0.29 -6.38
N GLU A 181 0.92 -0.77 -6.14
CA GLU A 181 1.26 -1.59 -4.98
C GLU A 181 2.10 -0.77 -4.00
N LEU A 182 1.76 -0.87 -2.72
CA LEU A 182 2.48 -0.22 -1.64
C LEU A 182 2.88 -1.26 -0.58
N ASP A 183 4.13 -1.22 -0.14
CA ASP A 183 4.62 -1.95 1.04
C ASP A 183 5.09 -0.94 2.08
N ALA A 184 4.33 -0.81 3.17
CA ALA A 184 4.67 0.04 4.30
C ALA A 184 5.38 -0.79 5.35
N ARG A 185 6.64 -0.46 5.67
CA ARG A 185 7.49 -1.21 6.59
C ARG A 185 8.19 -0.33 7.61
N LYS A 186 8.30 -0.82 8.84
CA LYS A 186 9.07 -0.17 9.91
C LYS A 186 10.54 -0.60 9.92
N GLY A 187 11.41 0.20 9.31
CA GLY A 187 12.86 -0.06 9.25
C GLY A 187 13.24 -1.17 8.26
N THR A 188 14.52 -1.55 8.25
CA THR A 188 15.14 -2.36 7.17
C THR A 188 15.15 -3.88 7.41
N ARG A 189 14.62 -4.36 8.55
CA ARG A 189 14.68 -5.80 8.91
C ARG A 189 13.49 -6.59 8.35
N ALA A 190 13.72 -7.86 8.01
CA ALA A 190 12.71 -8.78 7.47
C ALA A 190 11.55 -9.10 8.45
N ASP A 191 11.81 -9.00 9.78
CA ASP A 191 10.82 -9.25 10.85
C ASP A 191 10.07 -7.98 11.28
N ALA A 192 10.17 -6.90 10.50
CA ALA A 192 9.56 -5.62 10.79
C ALA A 192 8.03 -5.63 10.63
N GLU A 193 7.39 -4.68 11.31
CA GLU A 193 5.97 -4.36 11.14
C GLU A 193 5.74 -4.00 9.67
N LYS A 194 4.85 -4.73 8.99
CA LYS A 194 4.60 -4.56 7.54
C LYS A 194 3.11 -4.58 7.21
N ALA A 195 2.73 -3.78 6.22
CA ALA A 195 1.41 -3.81 5.60
C ALA A 195 1.57 -3.64 4.09
N LYS A 196 0.90 -4.51 3.33
CA LYS A 196 0.85 -4.44 1.86
C LYS A 196 -0.53 -3.97 1.43
N LEU A 197 -0.57 -3.03 0.50
CA LEU A 197 -1.78 -2.40 -0.01
C LEU A 197 -1.72 -2.42 -1.53
N SER A 198 -2.80 -2.87 -2.15
CA SER A 198 -3.03 -2.75 -3.58
C SER A 198 -4.13 -1.71 -3.79
N VAL A 199 -3.84 -0.70 -4.61
CA VAL A 199 -4.68 0.48 -4.82
C VAL A 199 -4.97 0.62 -6.31
N LEU A 200 -6.25 0.73 -6.64
CA LEU A 200 -6.69 1.16 -7.96
C LEU A 200 -7.05 2.65 -7.89
N TYR A 201 -6.37 3.47 -8.69
CA TYR A 201 -6.61 4.90 -8.77
C TYR A 201 -7.13 5.29 -10.15
N GLN A 202 -8.09 6.22 -10.16
CA GLN A 202 -8.69 6.78 -11.36
C GLN A 202 -8.45 8.30 -11.36
N TYR A 203 -7.85 8.81 -12.43
CA TYR A 203 -7.53 10.23 -12.64
C TYR A 203 -8.23 10.79 -13.89
#